data_AF-A0A2Y9AG15-F1
#
_entry.id   AF-A0A2Y9AG15-F1
#
_cell.length_a   1.000
_cell.length_b   1.000
_cell.length_c   1.000
_cell.angle_alpha   90.00
_cell.angle_beta   90.00
_cell.angle_gamma   90.00
#
_symmetry.space_group_name_H-M   'P 1'
#
loop_
_entity.id
_entity.type
_entity.pdbx_description
1 polymer ?
#
loop_
_entity_poly.entity_id
_entity_poly.type
_entity_poly.pdbx_seq_one_letter_code
_entity_poly.pdbx_strand_id
1 'polypeptide(L)'
;MTDHTDPLQDIEACRCEELLEHLFEFVDSEMDDHDRERLRRHLDECPTCREATDAEARVRLLLRRSCQEVAPSTLRLRVITQISVLRSGGSPG
;
A
#
# COMPACT_ATOMS: atom_id res chain seq x y z
N MET A 1 31.72 -1.73 -16.80
CA MET A 1 30.49 -2.37 -16.26
C MET A 1 30.43 -1.89 -14.82
N THR A 2 29.32 -1.20 -14.46
CA THR A 2 29.15 -0.10 -13.47
C THR A 2 29.41 1.29 -14.10
N ASP A 3 28.39 1.90 -14.76
CA ASP A 3 27.28 2.70 -14.20
C ASP A 3 27.80 4.09 -13.75
N HIS A 4 28.03 5.04 -14.67
CA HIS A 4 27.10 6.12 -15.06
C HIS A 4 26.31 6.77 -13.91
N THR A 5 26.94 6.98 -12.76
CA THR A 5 26.43 7.92 -11.75
C THR A 5 26.78 9.34 -12.17
N ASP A 6 25.85 10.01 -12.86
CA ASP A 6 25.93 11.45 -13.13
C ASP A 6 25.62 12.24 -11.84
N PRO A 7 26.56 13.05 -11.33
CA PRO A 7 26.45 13.71 -10.01
C PRO A 7 25.53 14.95 -9.99
N LEU A 8 24.71 15.17 -11.03
CA LEU A 8 23.76 16.30 -11.09
C LEU A 8 22.29 15.87 -10.97
N GLN A 9 22.01 14.60 -10.65
CA GLN A 9 20.65 14.07 -10.49
C GLN A 9 20.14 14.17 -9.02
N ASP A 10 20.52 15.22 -8.29
CA ASP A 10 20.32 15.36 -6.83
C ASP A 10 19.54 16.62 -6.41
N ILE A 11 18.47 17.02 -7.12
CA ILE A 11 17.62 18.11 -6.60
C ILE A 11 16.12 17.77 -6.49
N GLU A 12 15.51 16.91 -7.32
CA GLU A 12 14.07 16.60 -7.13
C GLU A 12 13.56 15.35 -7.86
N ALA A 13 14.44 14.40 -8.19
CA ALA A 13 14.06 13.13 -8.82
C ALA A 13 14.07 12.00 -7.77
N CYS A 14 12.91 11.41 -7.52
CA CYS A 14 12.83 10.16 -6.75
C CYS A 14 13.62 9.06 -7.47
N ARG A 15 14.40 8.27 -6.70
CA ARG A 15 15.26 7.20 -7.22
C ARG A 15 14.61 5.82 -7.09
N CYS A 16 15.08 4.86 -7.89
CA CYS A 16 14.61 3.48 -7.84
C CYS A 16 14.78 2.86 -6.45
N GLU A 17 15.88 3.16 -5.75
CA GLU A 17 16.14 2.65 -4.40
C GLU A 17 15.08 3.12 -3.40
N GLU A 18 14.69 4.40 -3.45
CA GLU A 18 13.68 5.00 -2.57
C GLU A 18 12.32 4.30 -2.74
N LEU A 19 11.89 4.08 -3.99
CA LEU A 19 10.65 3.34 -4.24
C LEU A 19 10.73 1.90 -3.71
N LEU A 20 11.86 1.22 -3.91
CA LEU A 20 12.03 -0.16 -3.47
C LEU A 20 12.05 -0.27 -1.94
N GLU A 21 12.64 0.71 -1.25
CA GLU A 21 12.61 0.80 0.22
C GLU A 21 11.18 1.00 0.74
N HIS A 22 10.40 1.84 0.07
CA HIS A 22 9.01 2.15 0.45
C HIS A 22 7.96 1.34 -0.32
N LEU A 23 8.35 0.24 -0.98
CA LEU A 23 7.47 -0.49 -1.91
C LEU A 23 6.18 -0.97 -1.25
N PHE A 24 6.28 -1.54 -0.04
CA PHE A 24 5.14 -2.07 0.67
C PHE A 24 4.20 -0.96 1.15
N GLU A 25 4.76 0.13 1.71
CA GLU A 25 4.00 1.30 2.16
C GLU A 25 3.27 1.97 1.00
N PHE A 26 3.92 2.07 -0.16
CA PHE A 26 3.32 2.60 -1.38
C PHE A 26 2.15 1.74 -1.84
N VAL A 27 2.34 0.41 -1.90
CA VAL A 27 1.29 -0.55 -2.29
C VAL A 27 0.12 -0.55 -1.29
N ASP A 28 0.40 -0.38 0.00
CA ASP A 28 -0.61 -0.35 1.06
C ASP A 28 -1.28 1.02 1.25
N SER A 29 -0.80 2.05 0.55
CA SER A 29 -1.25 3.42 0.73
C SER A 29 -1.02 3.94 2.17
N GLU A 30 0.07 3.50 2.80
CA GLU A 30 0.46 3.83 4.19
C GLU A 30 1.58 4.88 4.26
N MET A 31 1.51 5.89 3.38
CA MET A 31 2.45 7.02 3.33
C MET A 31 1.68 8.31 3.07
N ASP A 32 2.33 9.45 3.31
CA ASP A 32 1.74 10.74 3.04
C ASP A 32 1.52 10.99 1.54
N ASP A 33 0.61 11.90 1.24
CA ASP A 33 0.20 12.18 -0.14
C ASP A 33 1.32 12.82 -0.97
N HIS A 34 2.23 13.55 -0.34
CA HIS A 34 3.35 14.19 -1.04
C HIS A 34 4.36 13.15 -1.52
N ASP A 35 4.78 12.24 -0.65
CA ASP A 35 5.71 11.17 -1.01
C ASP A 35 5.07 10.15 -1.96
N ARG A 36 3.78 9.86 -1.79
CA ARG A 36 3.04 9.06 -2.76
C ARG A 36 3.10 9.64 -4.16
N GLU A 37 2.87 10.94 -4.32
CA GLU A 37 2.88 11.60 -5.64
C GLU A 37 4.28 11.62 -6.25
N ARG A 38 5.32 11.85 -5.44
CA ARG A 38 6.72 11.78 -5.88
C ARG A 38 7.09 10.39 -6.41
N LEU A 39 6.79 9.33 -5.63
CA LEU A 39 7.04 7.94 -6.01
C LEU A 39 6.22 7.53 -7.24
N ARG A 40 4.98 8.03 -7.35
CA ARG A 40 4.10 7.78 -8.49
C ARG A 40 4.65 8.36 -9.79
N ARG A 41 5.19 9.59 -9.74
CA ARG A 41 5.87 10.20 -10.90
C ARG A 41 7.05 9.36 -11.37
N HIS A 42 7.85 8.85 -10.44
CA HIS A 42 8.94 7.93 -10.79
C HIS A 42 8.43 6.65 -11.47
N LEU A 43 7.36 6.05 -10.94
CA LEU A 43 6.72 4.86 -11.54
C LEU A 43 6.20 5.09 -12.96
N ASP A 44 5.78 6.32 -13.29
CA ASP A 44 5.33 6.70 -14.62
C ASP A 44 6.44 6.69 -15.67
N GLU A 45 7.69 6.83 -15.25
CA GLU A 45 8.86 6.87 -16.13
C GLU A 45 9.74 5.62 -16.01
N CYS A 46 9.60 4.82 -14.95
CA CYS A 46 10.45 3.68 -14.65
C CYS A 46 9.72 2.31 -14.78
N PRO A 47 9.92 1.56 -15.88
CA PRO A 47 9.26 0.27 -16.10
C PRO A 47 9.69 -0.79 -15.07
N THR A 48 10.95 -0.79 -14.65
CA THR A 48 11.49 -1.74 -13.65
C THR A 48 10.74 -1.64 -12.33
N CYS A 49 10.52 -0.40 -11.88
CA CYS A 49 9.81 -0.10 -10.65
C CYS A 49 8.31 -0.47 -10.77
N ARG A 50 7.70 -0.25 -11.93
CA ARG A 50 6.33 -0.67 -12.22
C ARG A 50 6.16 -2.18 -12.12
N GLU A 51 7.09 -2.94 -12.70
CA GLU A 51 7.10 -4.40 -12.59
C GLU A 51 7.22 -4.87 -11.13
N ALA A 52 8.05 -4.21 -10.32
CA ALA A 52 8.17 -4.52 -8.90
C ALA A 52 6.86 -4.29 -8.12
N THR A 53 6.21 -3.15 -8.33
CA THR A 53 4.90 -2.84 -7.72
C THR A 53 3.81 -3.82 -8.17
N ASP A 54 3.76 -4.16 -9.46
CA ASP A 54 2.80 -5.12 -10.01
C ASP A 54 3.02 -6.54 -9.47
N ALA A 55 4.28 -6.95 -9.32
CA ALA A 55 4.64 -8.23 -8.72
C ALA A 55 4.16 -8.32 -7.26
N GLU A 56 4.43 -7.27 -6.48
CA GLU A 56 4.00 -7.19 -5.08
C GLU A 56 2.47 -7.23 -4.94
N ALA A 57 1.75 -6.44 -5.74
CA ALA A 57 0.28 -6.47 -5.76
C ALA A 57 -0.27 -7.86 -6.14
N ARG A 58 0.38 -8.56 -7.07
CA ARG A 58 0.01 -9.92 -7.47
C ARG A 58 0.21 -10.93 -6.35
N VAL A 59 1.34 -10.87 -5.64
CA VAL A 59 1.61 -11.75 -4.48
C VAL A 59 0.53 -11.54 -3.41
N ARG A 60 0.22 -10.28 -3.07
CA ARG A 60 -0.86 -9.95 -2.12
C ARG A 60 -2.22 -10.48 -2.56
N LEU A 61 -2.53 -10.37 -3.85
CA LEU A 61 -3.78 -10.93 -4.40
C LEU A 61 -3.84 -12.45 -4.25
N LEU A 62 -2.73 -13.15 -4.52
CA LEU A 62 -2.65 -14.61 -4.34
C LEU A 62 -2.84 -14.99 -2.88
N LEU A 63 -2.17 -14.30 -1.95
CA LEU A 63 -2.33 -14.53 -0.50
C LEU A 63 -3.79 -14.31 -0.06
N ARG A 64 -4.42 -13.22 -0.49
CA ARG A 64 -5.83 -12.93 -0.19
C ARG A 64 -6.80 -13.98 -0.73
N ARG A 65 -6.50 -14.59 -1.88
CA ARG A 65 -7.32 -15.68 -2.46
C ARG A 65 -7.14 -16.99 -1.71
N SER A 66 -5.90 -17.32 -1.35
CA SER A 66 -5.58 -18.56 -0.65
C SER A 66 -6.05 -18.55 0.81
N CYS A 67 -6.11 -17.38 1.45
CA CYS A 67 -6.53 -17.21 2.84
C CYS A 67 -7.96 -16.65 2.99
N GLN A 68 -8.90 -17.03 2.11
CA GLN A 68 -10.32 -16.67 2.28
C GLN A 68 -10.98 -17.54 3.37
N GLU A 69 -10.55 -17.38 4.62
CA GLU A 69 -11.28 -17.91 5.77
C GLU A 69 -12.52 -17.05 6.00
N VAL A 70 -13.67 -17.57 5.60
CA VAL A 70 -14.98 -16.96 5.86
C VAL A 70 -15.17 -16.90 7.38
N ALA A 71 -15.15 -15.70 7.96
CA ALA A 71 -15.48 -15.50 9.37
C ALA A 71 -16.75 -16.28 9.75
N PRO A 72 -16.77 -17.04 10.86
CA PRO A 72 -17.97 -17.76 11.27
C PRO A 72 -19.16 -16.82 11.42
N SER A 73 -20.36 -17.27 11.04
CA SER A 73 -21.60 -16.47 11.13
C SER A 73 -21.84 -15.94 12.54
N THR A 74 -21.48 -16.72 13.56
CA THR A 74 -21.53 -16.33 14.97
C THR A 74 -20.66 -15.11 15.29
N LEU A 75 -19.44 -15.05 14.75
CA LEU A 75 -18.54 -13.91 14.95
C LEU A 75 -19.07 -12.66 14.23
N ARG A 76 -19.55 -12.81 12.99
CA ARG A 76 -20.17 -11.69 12.25
C ARG A 76 -21.36 -11.11 12.99
N LEU A 77 -22.27 -11.97 13.47
CA LEU A 77 -23.45 -11.55 14.24
C LEU A 77 -23.05 -10.81 15.52
N ARG A 78 -22.04 -11.29 16.25
CA ARG A 78 -21.51 -10.61 17.43
C ARG A 78 -20.98 -9.22 17.09
N VAL A 79 -20.14 -9.10 16.06
CA VAL A 79 -19.57 -7.81 15.62
C VAL A 79 -20.66 -6.82 15.22
N ILE A 80 -21.61 -7.23 14.37
CA ILE A 80 -22.72 -6.39 13.93
C ILE A 80 -23.57 -5.93 15.12
N THR A 81 -23.86 -6.83 16.07
CA THR A 81 -24.64 -6.50 17.27
C THR A 81 -23.92 -5.47 18.12
N GLN A 82 -22.62 -5.66 18.37
CA GLN A 82 -21.82 -4.72 19.17
C GLN A 82 -21.72 -3.34 18.50
N ILE A 83 -21.47 -3.29 17.18
CA ILE A 83 -21.46 -2.04 16.42
C ILE A 83 -22.83 -1.35 16.50
N SER A 84 -23.92 -2.09 16.35
CA SER A 84 -25.28 -1.55 16.47
C SER A 84 -25.53 -0.94 17.85
N VAL A 85 -25.14 -1.64 18.93
CA VAL A 85 -25.24 -1.14 20.31
C VAL A 85 -24.42 0.13 20.49
N LEU A 86 -23.17 0.18 20.04
CA LEU A 86 -22.32 1.36 20.14
C LEU A 86 -22.91 2.56 19.39
N ARG A 87 -23.48 2.35 18.20
CA ARG A 87 -24.12 3.40 17.40
C ARG A 87 -25.45 3.86 17.99
N SER A 88 -26.17 2.97 18.69
CA SER A 88 -27.45 3.27 19.33
C SER A 88 -27.30 3.87 20.74
N GLY A 89 -26.17 3.58 21.41
CA GLY A 89 -25.82 4.07 22.74
C GLY A 89 -24.89 5.28 22.75
N GLY A 90 -24.55 5.82 21.58
CA GLY A 90 -23.68 7.00 21.40
C GLY A 90 -24.36 8.37 21.62
N SER A 91 -25.48 8.42 22.33
CA SER A 91 -25.96 9.65 22.96
C SER A 91 -26.53 9.31 24.34
N PRO A 92 -25.80 9.72 25.39
CA PRO A 92 -26.44 10.55 26.39
C PRO A 92 -25.57 11.79 26.68
N GLY A 93 -26.10 12.97 26.36
CA GLY A 93 -25.53 14.28 26.74
C GLY A 93 -25.09 15.12 25.57
#